data_AF-A0A9D1L4Q3-F1
#
_entry.id   AF-A0A9D1L4Q3-F1
#
_cell.length_a   1.000
_cell.length_b   1.000
_cell.length_c   1.000
_cell.angle_alpha   90.00
_cell.angle_beta   90.00
_cell.angle_gamma   90.00
#
_symmetry.space_group_name_H-M   'P 1'
#
loop_
_entity.id
_entity.type
_entity.pdbx_description
1 polymer ?
#
loop_
_entity_poly.entity_id
_entity_poly.type
_entity_poly.pdbx_seq_one_letter_code
_entity_poly.pdbx_strand_id
1 'polypeptide(L)'
;MKNSVTKETIDNILSKTLIKVEKYGDKTTVLMATLPNGFVIVEHSSCVDPANFDMKLGEQICIERLVNKIWELEGYKLQSKIYENEVTSESI
;
A
#
# COMPACT_ATOMS: atom_id res chain seq x y z
N MET A 1 19.23 16.87 -0.64
CA MET A 1 17.95 16.15 -0.45
C MET A 1 18.26 14.80 0.18
N LYS A 2 17.36 14.26 1.02
CA LYS A 2 17.58 12.94 1.63
C LYS A 2 16.99 11.88 0.69
N ASN A 3 17.84 11.03 0.11
CA ASN A 3 17.45 9.98 -0.84
C ASN A 3 16.94 8.73 -0.09
N SER A 4 15.95 8.89 0.77
CA SER A 4 15.38 7.79 1.54
C SER A 4 13.89 7.98 1.80
N VAL A 5 13.10 6.93 1.62
CA VAL A 5 11.74 6.84 2.16
C VAL A 5 11.84 6.52 3.65
N THR A 6 11.08 7.22 4.50
CA THR A 6 11.12 7.05 5.96
C THR A 6 9.82 6.44 6.48
N LYS A 7 9.88 5.78 7.64
CA LYS A 7 8.67 5.29 8.32
C LYS A 7 7.65 6.41 8.55
N GLU A 8 8.10 7.59 8.93
CA GLU A 8 7.25 8.78 9.08
C GLU A 8 6.52 9.14 7.76
N THR A 9 7.17 9.02 6.61
CA THR A 9 6.54 9.24 5.30
C THR A 9 5.39 8.26 5.08
N ILE A 10 5.62 6.98 5.39
CA ILE A 10 4.63 5.92 5.23
C ILE A 10 3.47 6.09 6.22
N ASP A 11 3.77 6.38 7.49
CA ASP A 11 2.77 6.66 8.52
C ASP A 11 1.89 7.87 8.14
N ASN A 12 2.48 8.91 7.54
CA ASN A 12 1.75 10.08 7.03
C ASN A 12 0.85 9.75 5.83
N ILE A 13 1.25 8.84 4.95
CA ILE A 13 0.41 8.35 3.85
C ILE A 13 -0.76 7.54 4.42
N LEU A 14 -0.46 6.59 5.31
CA LEU A 14 -1.45 5.70 5.94
C LEU A 14 -2.52 6.49 6.70
N SER A 15 -2.12 7.48 7.52
CA SER A 15 -3.07 8.32 8.28
C SER A 15 -4.06 9.10 7.42
N LYS A 16 -3.73 9.32 6.14
CA LYS A 16 -4.56 10.04 5.17
C LYS A 16 -5.19 9.10 4.14
N THR A 17 -4.95 7.80 4.26
CA THR A 17 -5.48 6.79 3.35
C THR A 17 -6.91 6.43 3.75
N LEU A 18 -7.83 6.47 2.79
CA LEU A 18 -9.19 6.00 3.03
C LEU A 18 -9.24 4.49 2.85
N ILE A 19 -9.51 3.77 3.94
CA ILE A 19 -9.56 2.30 3.96
C ILE A 19 -11.02 1.86 4.07
N LYS A 20 -11.41 0.93 3.20
CA LYS A 20 -12.66 0.17 3.29
C LYS A 20 -12.33 -1.30 3.32
N VAL A 21 -12.93 -2.03 4.26
CA VAL A 21 -12.72 -3.47 4.41
C VAL A 21 -14.07 -4.15 4.40
N GLU A 22 -14.23 -5.15 3.53
CA GLU A 22 -15.47 -5.87 3.35
C GLU A 22 -15.21 -7.38 3.28
N LYS A 23 -16.23 -8.15 3.68
CA LYS A 23 -16.25 -9.59 3.44
C LYS A 23 -16.83 -9.83 2.04
N TYR A 24 -16.11 -10.56 1.21
CA TYR A 24 -16.56 -10.98 -0.12
C TYR A 24 -16.84 -12.50 -0.12
N GLY A 25 -18.11 -12.88 -0.35
CA GLY A 25 -18.56 -14.25 -0.17
C GLY A 25 -18.40 -14.74 1.27
N ASP A 26 -18.15 -16.03 1.47
CA ASP A 26 -18.19 -16.63 2.81
C ASP A 26 -16.85 -16.63 3.56
N LYS A 27 -15.74 -16.38 2.85
CA LYS A 27 -14.41 -16.67 3.38
C LYS A 27 -13.28 -15.73 2.93
N THR A 28 -13.61 -14.61 2.29
CA THR A 28 -12.62 -13.66 1.78
C THR A 28 -12.80 -12.29 2.43
N THR A 29 -11.72 -11.71 2.94
CA THR A 29 -11.62 -10.31 3.33
C THR A 29 -10.99 -9.53 2.18
N VAL A 30 -11.60 -8.43 1.77
CA VAL A 30 -11.07 -7.51 0.76
C VAL A 30 -10.87 -6.15 1.42
N LEU A 31 -9.69 -5.57 1.22
CA LEU A 31 -9.32 -4.24 1.66
C LEU A 31 -9.09 -3.36 0.43
N MET A 32 -9.78 -2.24 0.35
CA MET A 32 -9.53 -1.18 -0.61
C MET A 32 -8.95 0.03 0.13
N ALA A 33 -7.78 0.48 -0.30
CA ALA A 33 -7.09 1.66 0.23
C ALA A 33 -6.96 2.70 -0.88
N THR A 34 -7.56 3.87 -0.69
CA THR A 34 -7.34 5.03 -1.56
C THR A 34 -6.31 5.94 -0.92
N LEU A 35 -5.12 6.01 -1.52
CA LEU A 35 -4.02 6.83 -1.06
C LEU A 35 -4.31 8.33 -1.25
N PRO A 36 -3.58 9.25 -0.58
CA PRO A 36 -3.85 10.69 -0.65
C PRO A 36 -3.73 11.31 -2.04
N ASN A 37 -2.99 10.65 -2.95
CA ASN A 37 -2.87 11.06 -4.35
C ASN A 37 -3.98 10.49 -5.25
N GLY A 38 -4.95 9.76 -4.70
CA GLY A 38 -6.03 9.10 -5.43
C GLY A 38 -5.68 7.71 -5.98
N PHE A 39 -4.45 7.22 -5.82
CA PHE A 39 -4.09 5.87 -6.24
C PHE A 39 -4.78 4.82 -5.36
N VAL A 40 -5.37 3.80 -5.96
CA VAL A 40 -6.11 2.76 -5.25
C VAL A 40 -5.27 1.49 -5.19
N ILE A 41 -5.11 0.96 -3.98
CA ILE A 41 -4.54 -0.38 -3.72
C ILE A 41 -5.67 -1.28 -3.22
N VAL A 42 -5.75 -2.49 -3.77
CA VAL A 42 -6.67 -3.52 -3.30
C VAL A 42 -5.86 -4.72 -2.83
N GLU A 43 -6.09 -5.14 -1.60
CA GLU A 43 -5.53 -6.33 -0.99
C GLU A 43 -6.64 -7.28 -0.57
N HIS A 44 -6.33 -8.57 -0.47
CA HIS A 44 -7.30 -9.55 -0.03
C HIS A 44 -6.65 -10.73 0.70
N SER A 45 -7.43 -11.39 1.53
CA SER A 45 -7.09 -12.67 2.13
C SER A 45 -8.29 -13.61 2.06
N SER A 46 -8.03 -14.88 1.81
CA SER A 46 -9.08 -15.91 1.75
C SER A 46 -8.60 -17.16 2.47
N CYS A 47 -9.45 -17.74 3.32
CA CYS A 47 -9.19 -19.05 3.91
C CYS A 47 -9.82 -20.17 3.07
N VAL A 48 -9.37 -21.41 3.29
CA VAL A 48 -9.83 -22.58 2.52
C VAL A 48 -11.24 -22.98 2.94
N ASP A 49 -11.51 -23.06 4.24
CA ASP A 49 -12.79 -23.44 4.81
C ASP A 49 -13.49 -22.20 5.42
N PRO A 50 -14.72 -21.85 4.98
CA PRO A 50 -15.52 -20.77 5.57
C PRO A 50 -15.70 -20.85 7.09
N ALA A 51 -15.70 -22.05 7.68
CA ALA A 51 -15.82 -22.22 9.13
C ALA A 51 -14.62 -21.60 9.89
N ASN A 52 -13.47 -21.46 9.23
CA ASN A 52 -12.26 -20.84 9.77
C ASN A 52 -12.14 -19.35 9.44
N PHE A 53 -13.18 -18.73 8.87
CA PHE A 53 -13.12 -17.32 8.49
C PHE A 53 -13.04 -16.41 9.73
N ASP A 54 -11.99 -15.59 9.77
CA ASP A 54 -11.80 -14.54 10.76
C ASP A 54 -11.56 -13.20 10.03
N MET A 55 -12.54 -12.30 10.15
CA MET A 55 -12.49 -10.98 9.51
C MET A 55 -11.31 -10.14 10.00
N LYS A 56 -11.02 -10.17 11.31
CA LYS A 56 -9.96 -9.35 11.91
C LYS A 56 -8.59 -9.83 11.48
N LEU A 57 -8.38 -11.16 11.49
CA LEU A 57 -7.13 -11.75 10.99
C LEU A 57 -6.94 -11.42 9.50
N GLY A 58 -8.00 -11.57 8.71
CA GLY A 58 -7.95 -11.24 7.28
C GLY A 58 -7.64 -9.77 7.02
N GLU A 59 -8.20 -8.86 7.81
CA GLU A 59 -7.93 -7.42 7.75
C GLU A 59 -6.48 -7.11 8.12
N GLN A 60 -5.95 -7.70 9.21
CA GLN A 60 -4.56 -7.53 9.63
C GLN A 60 -3.58 -7.93 8.52
N ILE A 61 -3.81 -9.08 7.87
CA ILE A 61 -3.00 -9.54 6.74
C ILE A 61 -3.06 -8.54 5.58
N CYS A 62 -4.23 -8.00 5.26
CA CYS A 62 -4.38 -7.01 4.20
C CYS A 62 -3.66 -5.70 4.52
N ILE A 63 -3.72 -5.24 5.78
CA ILE A 63 -3.02 -4.02 6.23
C ILE A 63 -1.51 -4.21 6.13
N GLU A 64 -0.96 -5.35 6.56
CA GLU A 64 0.48 -5.62 6.44
C GLU A 64 0.95 -5.55 4.98
N ARG A 65 0.19 -6.16 4.06
CA ARG A 65 0.47 -6.11 2.62
C ARG A 65 0.33 -4.70 2.05
N LEU A 66 -0.68 -3.95 2.45
CA LEU A 66 -0.85 -2.55 2.07
C LEU A 66 0.38 -1.72 2.48
N VAL A 67 0.84 -1.84 3.72
CA VAL A 67 2.02 -1.12 4.22
C VAL A 67 3.25 -1.46 3.38
N ASN A 68 3.49 -2.74 3.12
CA ASN A 68 4.59 -3.19 2.28
C ASN A 68 4.48 -2.65 0.84
N LYS A 69 3.27 -2.60 0.28
CA LYS A 69 3.02 -2.05 -1.07
C LYS A 69 3.30 -0.55 -1.12
N ILE A 70 2.93 0.23 -0.10
CA ILE A 70 3.22 1.67 -0.05
C ILE A 70 4.73 1.91 0.03
N TRP A 71 5.45 1.11 0.82
CA TRP A 71 6.91 1.16 0.88
C TRP A 71 7.56 0.92 -0.49
N GLU A 72 7.13 -0.13 -1.20
CA GLU A 72 7.60 -0.47 -2.54
C GLU A 72 7.36 0.69 -3.53
N LEU A 73 6.14 1.23 -3.55
CA LEU A 73 5.75 2.28 -4.49
C LEU A 73 6.44 3.62 -4.22
N GLU A 74 6.56 4.05 -2.96
CA GLU A 74 7.28 5.28 -2.63
C GLU A 74 8.79 5.13 -2.88
N GLY A 75 9.35 3.93 -2.71
CA GLY A 75 10.73 3.62 -3.06
C GLY A 75 10.96 3.75 -4.56
N TYR A 76 10.11 3.11 -5.37
CA TYR A 76 10.16 3.21 -6.83
C TYR A 76 10.03 4.66 -7.30
N LYS A 77 9.02 5.39 -6.82
CA LYS A 77 8.78 6.80 -7.16
C LYS A 77 9.98 7.70 -6.83
N LEU A 78 10.63 7.49 -5.69
CA LEU A 78 11.82 8.24 -5.34
C LEU A 78 12.99 7.93 -6.29
N GLN A 79 13.20 6.65 -6.61
CA GLN A 79 14.24 6.23 -7.55
C GLN A 79 14.01 6.82 -8.94
N SER A 80 12.77 6.78 -9.45
CA SER A 80 12.40 7.37 -10.74
C SER A 80 12.68 8.87 -10.76
N LYS A 81 12.31 9.59 -9.70
CA LYS A 81 12.58 11.03 -9.59
C LYS A 81 14.08 11.34 -9.59
N ILE A 82 14.90 10.53 -8.93
CA ILE A 82 16.36 10.70 -8.93
C ILE A 82 16.91 10.52 -10.35
N TYR A 83 16.51 9.44 -11.03
CA TYR A 83 16.92 9.16 -12.41
C TYR A 83 16.54 10.28 -13.38
N GLU A 84 15.29 10.78 -13.33
CA GLU A 84 14.84 11.88 -14.19
C GLU A 84 15.66 13.16 -14.00
N ASN A 85 16.04 13.49 -12.75
CA ASN A 85 16.89 14.65 -12.47
C ASN A 85 18.31 14.48 -13.02
N GLU A 86 18.89 13.27 -12.93
CA GLU A 86 20.21 12.98 -13.48
C GLU A 86 20.22 13.11 -15.01
N VAL A 87 19.27 12.48 -15.70
CA VAL A 87 19.14 12.56 -17.17
C VAL A 87 18.95 14.01 -17.65
N THR A 88 18.14 14.80 -16.95
CA THR A 88 17.89 16.20 -17.31
C THR A 88 19.16 17.06 -17.14
N SER A 89 20.02 16.73 -16.16
CA SER A 89 21.27 17.45 -15.92
C SER A 89 22.39 17.14 -16.92
N GLU A 90 22.36 15.98 -17.57
CA GLU A 90 23.30 15.61 -18.64
C GLU A 90 22.89 16.14 -20.02
N SER A 91 21.66 16.64 -20.14
CA SER A 91 21.08 17.17 -21.39
C SER A 91 21.24 18.68 -21.56
N ILE A 92 21.95 19.35 -20.65
CA ILE A 92 22.28 20.79 -20.65
C ILE A 92 23.80 20.94 -20.66
#